data_AF-A0A8T6LZP1-F1
#
_entry.id   AF-A0A8T6LZP1-F1
#
_cell.length_a   1.000
_cell.length_b   1.000
_cell.length_c   1.000
_cell.angle_alpha   90.00
_cell.angle_beta   90.00
_cell.angle_gamma   90.00
#
_symmetry.space_group_name_H-M   'P 1'
#
loop_
_entity.id
_entity.type
_entity.pdbx_description
1 polymer ?
#
loop_
_entity_poly.entity_id
_entity_poly.type
_entity_poly.pdbx_seq_one_letter_code
_entity_poly.pdbx_strand_id
1 'polypeptide(L)' 'MDKAAVLFSGGKDSTRTIHWCLESGYDVKCLVTLVPERDDSWMYHVPNINLVDKLAEAIGIP' A
#
# COMPACT_ATOMS: atom_id res chain seq x y z
N MET A 1 18.65 6.13 7.94
CA MET A 1 17.54 5.96 7.01
C MET A 1 16.57 5.02 7.68
N ASP A 2 15.42 5.52 8.10
CA ASP A 2 14.48 4.71 8.88
C ASP A 2 13.71 3.77 7.96
N LYS A 3 13.54 2.53 8.41
CA LYS A 3 12.80 1.51 7.66
C LYS A 3 11.32 1.69 7.88
N ALA A 4 10.53 1.57 6.83
CA ALA A 4 9.08 1.70 6.89
C ALA A 4 8.38 0.53 6.17
N ALA A 5 7.20 0.19 6.67
CA ALA A 5 6.19 -0.59 5.95
C ALA A 5 4.98 0.32 5.73
N VAL A 6 4.43 0.31 4.52
CA VAL A 6 3.31 1.21 4.17
C VAL A 6 2.04 0.41 4.05
N LEU A 7 1.00 0.81 4.78
CA LEU A 7 -0.34 0.27 4.56
C LEU A 7 -0.83 0.69 3.17
N PHE A 8 -1.06 -0.29 2.32
CA PHE A 8 -1.34 -0.09 0.91
C PHE A 8 -2.66 -0.75 0.52
N SER A 9 -3.53 0.02 -0.13
CA SER A 9 -4.83 -0.46 -0.58
C SER A 9 -5.00 -0.39 -2.10
N GLY A 10 -3.98 0.08 -2.81
CA GLY A 10 -4.06 0.43 -4.24
C GLY A 10 -4.74 1.77 -4.52
N GLY A 11 -5.25 2.45 -3.50
CA GLY A 11 -5.88 3.77 -3.63
C GLY A 11 -4.85 4.91 -3.69
N LYS A 12 -5.26 6.04 -4.27
CA LYS A 12 -4.43 7.24 -4.45
C LYS A 12 -3.71 7.70 -3.18
N ASP A 13 -4.39 7.61 -2.03
CA ASP A 13 -3.87 8.13 -0.77
C ASP A 13 -2.74 7.24 -0.26
N SER A 14 -2.91 5.92 -0.37
CA SER A 14 -1.85 4.95 -0.05
C SER A 14 -0.67 5.03 -1.02
N THR A 15 -0.90 5.25 -2.32
CA THR A 15 0.16 5.50 -3.30
C THR A 15 0.93 6.79 -3.00
N ARG A 16 0.22 7.85 -2.59
CA ARG A 16 0.83 9.11 -2.19
C ARG A 16 1.70 8.96 -0.93
N THR A 17 1.31 8.10 0.01
CA THR A 17 2.13 7.78 1.18
C THR A 17 3.46 7.14 0.78
N ILE A 18 3.45 6.20 -0.15
CA ILE A 18 4.69 5.59 -0.68
C ILE A 18 5.60 6.69 -1.27
N HIS A 19 5.03 7.54 -2.13
CA HIS A 19 5.79 8.63 -2.75
C HIS A 19 6.40 9.57 -1.71
N TRP A 20 5.63 10.00 -0.71
CA TRP A 20 6.10 10.86 0.38
C TRP A 20 7.20 10.19 1.23
N CYS A 21 7.07 8.90 1.52
CA CYS A 21 8.10 8.14 2.24
C CYS A 21 9.42 8.13 1.47
N LEU A 22 9.38 7.88 0.15
CA LEU A 22 10.57 7.88 -0.69
C LEU A 22 11.22 9.27 -0.76
N GLU A 23 10.43 10.34 -0.97
CA GLU A 23 10.94 11.72 -0.98
C GLU A 23 11.52 12.16 0.37
N SER A 24 10.95 11.67 1.47
CA SER A 24 11.41 11.96 2.83
C SER A 24 12.62 11.10 3.26
N GLY A 25 13.12 10.24 2.36
CA GLY A 25 14.29 9.41 2.62
C GLY A 25 14.02 8.21 3.55
N TYR A 26 12.81 7.67 3.57
CA TYR A 26 12.54 6.38 4.21
C TYR A 26 12.94 5.22 3.30
N ASP A 27 13.40 4.15 3.92
CA ASP A 27 13.70 2.88 3.26
C ASP A 27 12.46 1.98 3.33
N VAL A 28 11.53 2.16 2.39
CA VAL A 28 10.26 1.42 2.33
C VAL A 28 10.55 -0.03 1.95
N LYS A 29 10.35 -0.94 2.90
CA LYS A 29 10.70 -2.36 2.74
C LYS A 29 9.58 -3.22 2.18
N CYS A 30 8.34 -2.87 2.47
CA CYS A 30 7.20 -3.60 1.95
C CYS A 30 5.92 -2.76 1.98
N LEU A 31 4.96 -3.19 1.17
CA LEU A 31 3.58 -2.75 1.14
C LEU A 31 2.73 -3.76 1.90
N VAL A 32 1.86 -3.28 2.79
CA VAL A 32 1.02 -4.13 3.64
C VAL A 32 -0.43 -3.89 3.31
N THR A 33 -1.10 -4.93 2.82
CA THR A 33 -2.49 -4.88 2.41
C THR A 33 -3.34 -5.70 3.37
N LEU A 34 -4.39 -5.09 3.91
CA LEU A 34 -5.36 -5.77 4.76
C LEU A 34 -6.58 -6.15 3.93
N VAL A 35 -6.80 -7.45 3.76
CA VAL A 35 -7.96 -8.00 3.05
C VAL A 35 -9.03 -8.32 4.10
N PRO A 36 -10.11 -7.54 4.20
CA PRO A 36 -11.20 -7.86 5.12
C PRO A 36 -11.97 -9.08 4.60
N GLU A 37 -12.45 -9.92 5.52
CA GLU A 37 -13.36 -11.03 5.19
C GLU A 37 -14.74 -10.54 4.73
N ARG A 38 -15.11 -9.33 5.16
CA ARG A 38 -16.36 -8.68 4.79
C ARG A 38 -16.17 -7.76 3.59
N ASP A 39 -16.96 -7.99 2.55
CA ASP A 39 -16.98 -7.19 1.33
C ASP A 39 -17.55 -5.77 1.54
N ASP A 40 -18.23 -5.53 2.66
CA ASP A 40 -18.84 -4.24 3.06
C ASP A 40 -18.04 -3.52 4.16
N SER A 41 -16.73 -3.80 4.27
CA SER A 41 -15.89 -3.20 5.31
C SER A 41 -15.93 -1.67 5.30
N TRP A 42 -16.24 -1.08 6.47
CA TRP A 42 -16.27 0.37 6.67
C TRP A 42 -14.87 0.94 6.92
N MET A 43 -13.91 0.09 7.28
CA MET A 43 -12.58 0.48 7.74
C MET A 43 -11.49 0.20 6.70
N TYR A 44 -11.61 -0.89 5.94
CA TYR A 44 -10.62 -1.31 4.96
C TYR A 44 -11.17 -1.24 3.55
N HIS A 45 -10.31 -0.84 2.63
CA HIS A 45 -10.65 -0.71 1.23
C HIS A 45 -10.80 -2.09 0.58
N VAL A 46 -12.00 -2.42 0.11
CA VAL A 46 -12.32 -3.67 -0.59
C VAL A 46 -12.20 -3.56 -2.12
N PRO A 47 -12.64 -2.46 -2.77
CA PRO A 47 -12.63 -2.40 -4.23
C PRO A 47 -11.25 -2.61 -4.82
N ASN A 48 -11.14 -3.47 -5.83
CA ASN A 48 -9.89 -3.72 -6.57
C ASN A 48 -8.70 -4.19 -5.72
N ILE A 49 -8.93 -4.73 -4.52
CA ILE A 49 -7.83 -5.22 -3.66
C ILE A 49 -7.01 -6.34 -4.32
N ASN A 50 -7.63 -7.09 -5.24
CA ASN A 50 -6.98 -8.10 -6.08
C ASN A 50 -5.97 -7.54 -7.09
N LEU A 51 -5.94 -6.22 -7.33
CA LEU A 51 -4.96 -5.57 -8.19
C LEU A 51 -3.71 -5.12 -7.43
N VAL A 52 -3.72 -5.19 -6.10
CA VAL A 52 -2.64 -4.66 -5.27
C VAL A 52 -1.30 -5.35 -5.56
N ASP A 53 -1.29 -6.65 -5.84
CA ASP A 53 -0.06 -7.38 -6.20
C ASP A 53 0.58 -6.82 -7.49
N LYS A 54 -0.24 -6.47 -8.50
CA LYS A 54 0.24 -5.87 -9.74
C LYS A 54 0.77 -4.45 -9.53
N LEU A 55 0.15 -3.72 -8.60
CA LEU A 55 0.61 -2.38 -8.24
C LEU A 55 1.94 -2.45 -7.48
N ALA A 56 2.11 -3.41 -6.57
CA ALA A 56 3.36 -3.67 -5.87
C ALA A 56 4.48 -4.02 -6.87
N GLU A 57 4.20 -4.91 -7.83
CA GLU A 57 5.12 -5.24 -8.93
C GLU A 57 5.52 -3.99 -9.74
N ALA A 58 4.56 -3.16 -10.14
CA ALA A 58 4.82 -1.94 -10.90
C ALA A 58 5.62 -0.88 -10.12
N ILE A 59 5.42 -0.81 -8.80
CA ILE A 59 6.16 0.08 -7.90
C ILE A 59 7.57 -0.47 -7.61
N GLY A 60 7.78 -1.78 -7.76
CA GLY A 60 9.05 -2.44 -7.48
C GLY A 60 9.34 -2.59 -5.98
N ILE A 61 8.31 -2.57 -5.14
CA ILE A 61 8.38 -2.78 -3.69
C ILE A 61 7.51 -3.99 -3.36
N PRO A 62 8.04 -4.99 -2.62
CA PRO A 62 7.30 -6.20 -2.29
C PRO A 62 6.12 -5.96 -1.34
#